data_AF-A0A354SF14-F1
#
_entry.id   AF-A0A354SF14-F1
#
_cell.length_a   1.000
_cell.length_b   1.000
_cell.length_c   1.000
_cell.angle_alpha   90.00
_cell.angle_beta   90.00
_cell.angle_gamma   90.00
#
_symmetry.space_group_name_H-M   'P 1'
#
loop_
_entity.id
_entity.type
_entity.pdbx_description
1 polymer ?
#
loop_
_entity_poly.entity_id
_entity_poly.type
_entity_poly.pdbx_seq_one_letter_code
_entity_poly.pdbx_strand_id
1 'polypeptide(L)'
;MKNNKYRLMVCLFVLFLFSGCAALVVGGAAVGAGTGTYFYINGELKTDYIASFDKVWNACEKTVADMRGTEVQPVKEIAKGTITATINDEKVKFEITYRAKNQ
;
A
#
# COMPACT_ATOMS: atom_id res chain seq x y z
N MET A 1 -8.19 -42.36 -29.19
CA MET A 1 -7.09 -41.50 -28.69
C MET A 1 -7.41 -40.00 -28.65
N LYS A 2 -8.63 -39.53 -28.98
CA LYS A 2 -8.99 -38.09 -29.01
C LYS A 2 -9.38 -37.56 -27.62
N ASN A 3 -9.94 -38.43 -26.79
CA ASN A 3 -10.54 -38.17 -25.48
C ASN A 3 -9.48 -37.80 -24.43
N ASN A 4 -8.26 -38.33 -24.56
CA ASN A 4 -7.15 -38.05 -23.65
C ASN A 4 -6.62 -36.61 -23.81
N LYS A 5 -6.69 -36.07 -25.04
CA LYS A 5 -6.27 -34.68 -25.33
C LYS A 5 -7.20 -33.65 -24.69
N TYR A 6 -8.51 -33.93 -24.71
CA TYR A 6 -9.51 -33.06 -24.05
C TYR A 6 -9.40 -33.11 -22.53
N ARG A 7 -9.14 -34.30 -21.94
CA ARG A 7 -8.88 -34.42 -20.49
C ARG A 7 -7.63 -33.65 -20.08
N LEU A 8 -6.54 -33.74 -20.86
CA LEU A 8 -5.32 -32.99 -20.61
C LEU A 8 -5.55 -31.47 -20.69
N MET A 9 -6.34 -31.03 -21.68
CA MET A 9 -6.67 -29.62 -21.87
C MET A 9 -7.55 -29.06 -20.73
N VAL A 10 -8.49 -29.85 -20.23
CA VAL A 10 -9.31 -29.49 -19.06
C VAL A 10 -8.45 -29.41 -17.80
N CYS A 11 -7.54 -30.37 -17.57
CA CYS A 11 -6.64 -30.33 -16.42
C CYS A 11 -5.71 -29.09 -16.43
N LEU A 12 -5.19 -28.72 -17.61
CA LEU A 12 -4.37 -27.51 -17.78
C LEU A 12 -5.15 -26.22 -17.51
N PHE A 13 -6.42 -26.17 -17.92
CA PHE A 13 -7.29 -25.02 -17.67
C PHE A 13 -7.62 -24.86 -16.18
N VAL A 14 -7.86 -25.98 -15.49
CA VAL A 14 -8.11 -26.01 -14.04
C VAL A 14 -6.87 -25.57 -13.25
N LEU A 15 -5.67 -26.04 -13.64
CA LEU A 15 -4.41 -25.60 -13.01
C LEU A 15 -4.16 -24.10 -13.17
N PHE A 16 -4.58 -23.51 -14.30
CA PHE A 16 -4.47 -22.06 -14.54
C PHE A 16 -5.45 -21.24 -13.69
N LEU A 17 -6.64 -21.78 -13.40
CA LEU A 17 -7.61 -21.13 -12.49
C LEU A 17 -7.15 -21.15 -11.03
N PHE A 18 -6.38 -22.16 -10.63
CA PHE A 18 -5.86 -22.29 -9.26
C PHE A 18 -4.50 -21.61 -9.03
N SER A 19 -3.79 -21.15 -10.08
CA SER A 19 -2.51 -20.43 -9.93
C SER A 19 -2.64 -18.95 -9.57
N GLY A 20 -3.87 -18.43 -9.43
CA GLY A 20 -4.18 -17.02 -9.23
C GLY A 20 -3.68 -16.38 -7.92
N CYS A 21 -3.13 -17.14 -6.97
CA CYS A 21 -2.65 -16.57 -5.71
C CYS A 21 -1.14 -16.27 -5.69
N ALA A 22 -0.35 -16.87 -6.58
CA ALA A 22 1.11 -16.71 -6.56
C ALA A 22 1.61 -15.47 -7.32
N ALA A 23 0.86 -15.01 -8.33
CA ALA A 23 1.23 -13.83 -9.10
C ALA A 23 1.17 -12.52 -8.29
N LEU A 24 0.45 -12.52 -7.16
CA LEU A 24 0.35 -11.37 -6.27
C LEU A 24 1.53 -11.26 -5.28
N VAL A 25 2.26 -12.35 -5.05
CA VAL A 25 3.30 -12.40 -4.00
C VAL A 25 4.72 -12.27 -4.60
N VAL A 26 4.93 -12.70 -5.85
CA VAL A 26 6.28 -12.73 -6.44
C VAL A 26 6.53 -11.64 -7.49
N GLY A 27 5.46 -11.03 -8.02
CA GLY A 27 5.58 -9.84 -8.84
C GLY A 27 5.37 -8.61 -7.98
N GLY A 28 6.35 -7.71 -7.89
CA GLY A 28 6.17 -6.32 -7.44
C GLY A 28 5.23 -5.51 -8.34
N ALA A 29 4.19 -6.15 -8.89
CA ALA A 29 3.08 -5.53 -9.54
C ALA A 29 2.26 -4.87 -8.45
N ALA A 30 2.49 -3.57 -8.30
CA ALA A 30 1.52 -2.65 -7.77
C ALA A 30 0.12 -3.16 -8.11
N VAL A 31 -0.65 -3.49 -7.08
CA VAL A 31 -2.07 -3.83 -7.19
C VAL A 31 -2.79 -2.51 -7.49
N GLY A 32 -2.50 -1.94 -8.66
CA GLY A 32 -2.88 -0.63 -9.14
C GLY A 32 -4.06 -0.72 -10.08
N ALA A 33 -5.04 -1.57 -9.77
CA ALA A 33 -6.35 -1.46 -10.38
C ALA A 33 -7.14 -0.40 -9.58
N GLY A 34 -6.78 0.88 -9.79
CA GLY A 34 -7.73 1.99 -9.63
C GLY A 34 -7.59 2.97 -8.47
N THR A 35 -6.73 2.77 -7.45
CA THR A 35 -6.75 3.69 -6.28
C THR A 35 -5.41 4.12 -5.67
N GLY A 36 -4.27 3.68 -6.19
CA GLY A 36 -2.96 4.12 -5.71
C GLY A 36 -1.94 3.00 -5.76
N THR A 37 -0.69 3.32 -6.07
CA THR A 37 0.42 2.37 -6.02
C THR A 37 0.85 2.21 -4.56
N TYR A 38 0.55 1.05 -3.96
CA TYR A 38 1.06 0.68 -2.63
C TYR A 38 2.34 -0.12 -2.80
N PHE A 39 3.43 0.36 -2.22
CA PHE A 39 4.73 -0.30 -2.20
C PHE A 39 5.11 -0.58 -0.76
N TYR A 40 5.30 -1.85 -0.42
CA TYR A 40 5.83 -2.24 0.88
C TYR A 40 7.25 -2.74 0.72
N ILE A 41 8.22 -1.97 1.20
CA ILE A 41 9.65 -2.26 1.04
C ILE A 41 10.34 -1.97 2.37
N ASN A 42 11.14 -2.92 2.87
CA ASN A 42 11.96 -2.76 4.08
C ASN A 42 11.18 -2.34 5.34
N GLY A 43 9.93 -2.79 5.51
CA GLY A 43 9.11 -2.43 6.66
C GLY A 43 8.38 -1.08 6.52
N GLU A 44 8.56 -0.39 5.40
CA GLU A 44 7.89 0.88 5.12
C GLU A 44 6.79 0.69 4.07
N LEU A 45 5.57 1.12 4.40
CA LEU A 45 4.47 1.25 3.45
C LEU A 45 4.52 2.63 2.81
N LYS A 46 4.79 2.68 1.51
CA LYS A 46 4.80 3.91 0.70
C LYS A 46 3.63 3.88 -0.25
N THR A 47 2.92 5.00 -0.34
CA THR A 47 1.85 5.14 -1.32
C THR A 47 1.71 6.58 -1.80
N ASP A 48 1.32 6.70 -3.06
CA ASP A 48 1.08 7.99 -3.71
C ASP A 48 -0.41 8.32 -3.70
N TYR A 49 -0.76 9.42 -3.04
CA TYR A 49 -2.13 9.91 -2.98
C TYR A 49 -2.37 11.02 -4.00
N ILE A 50 -3.44 10.91 -4.78
CA ILE A 50 -3.92 11.98 -5.68
C ILE A 50 -4.74 13.00 -4.86
N ALA A 51 -4.09 13.62 -3.88
CA ALA A 51 -4.67 14.60 -2.96
C ALA A 51 -3.65 15.70 -2.62
N SER A 52 -4.12 16.85 -2.14
CA SER A 52 -3.22 17.91 -1.67
C SER A 52 -2.47 17.47 -0.40
N PHE A 53 -1.26 18.01 -0.22
CA PHE A 53 -0.44 17.77 0.96
C PHE A 53 -1.21 18.00 2.26
N ASP A 54 -1.94 19.13 2.37
CA ASP A 54 -2.72 19.44 3.58
C ASP A 54 -3.85 18.45 3.85
N LYS A 55 -4.49 17.90 2.80
CA LYS A 55 -5.54 16.91 2.97
C LYS A 55 -4.99 15.60 3.52
N VAL A 56 -3.83 15.17 3.02
CA VAL A 56 -3.13 13.98 3.51
C VAL A 56 -2.62 14.21 4.93
N TRP A 57 -2.02 15.37 5.21
CA TRP A 57 -1.55 15.76 6.54
C TRP A 57 -2.67 15.69 7.59
N ASN A 58 -3.81 16.32 7.32
CA ASN A 58 -4.95 16.32 8.23
C ASN A 58 -5.51 14.90 8.45
N ALA A 59 -5.44 14.02 7.43
CA ALA A 59 -5.85 12.63 7.57
C ALA A 59 -4.89 11.84 8.48
N CYS A 60 -3.58 12.08 8.39
CA CYS A 60 -2.59 11.48 9.28
C CYS A 60 -2.79 11.95 10.73
N GLU A 61 -2.96 13.25 10.97
CA GLU A 61 -3.24 13.79 12.30
C GLU A 61 -4.52 13.19 12.90
N LYS A 62 -5.58 13.11 12.10
CA LYS A 62 -6.83 12.48 12.52
C LYS A 62 -6.63 11.01 12.87
N THR A 63 -5.85 10.27 12.09
CA THR A 63 -5.56 8.86 12.36
C THR A 63 -4.84 8.68 13.69
N VAL A 64 -3.82 9.49 13.96
CA VAL A 64 -3.10 9.45 15.24
C VAL A 64 -4.05 9.77 16.40
N ALA A 65 -4.94 10.75 16.25
CA ALA A 65 -5.92 11.10 17.26
C ALA A 65 -6.96 9.97 17.48
N ASP A 66 -7.52 9.42 16.41
CA ASP A 66 -8.54 8.36 16.45
C ASP A 66 -7.97 7.07 17.08
N MET A 67 -6.69 6.79 16.84
CA MET A 67 -5.97 5.66 17.44
C MET A 67 -5.43 5.93 18.85
N ARG A 68 -5.72 7.11 19.43
CA ARG A 68 -5.25 7.53 20.76
C ARG A 68 -3.72 7.48 20.88
N GLY A 69 -3.01 7.89 19.84
CA GLY A 69 -1.56 7.98 19.85
C GLY A 69 -1.05 8.88 20.96
N THR A 70 -0.02 8.42 21.67
CA THR A 70 0.69 9.16 22.72
C THR A 70 2.04 9.65 22.19
N GLU A 71 2.69 10.55 22.93
CA GLU A 71 4.02 11.08 22.56
C GLU A 71 4.09 11.67 21.14
N VAL A 72 2.99 12.27 20.69
CA VAL A 72 2.86 12.78 19.32
C VAL A 72 3.79 13.99 19.11
N GLN A 73 4.68 13.89 18.14
CA GLN A 73 5.58 14.96 17.71
C GLN A 73 5.37 15.22 16.21
N PRO A 74 4.50 16.19 15.85
CA PRO A 74 4.31 16.60 14.48
C PRO A 74 5.34 17.66 14.07
N VAL A 75 6.03 17.43 12.96
CA VAL A 75 6.95 18.38 12.32
C VAL A 75 6.44 18.63 10.90
N LYS A 76 5.88 19.82 10.66
CA LYS A 76 5.34 20.21 9.35
C LYS A 76 6.23 21.27 8.71
N GLU A 77 6.74 20.98 7.52
CA GLU A 77 7.41 21.94 6.64
C GLU A 77 6.52 22.25 5.41
N ILE A 78 7.02 23.09 4.51
CA ILE A 78 6.27 23.57 3.34
C ILE A 78 5.94 22.43 2.36
N ALA A 79 6.87 21.49 2.16
CA ALA A 79 6.75 20.43 1.15
C ALA A 79 6.92 19.02 1.72
N LYS A 80 7.18 18.90 3.02
CA LYS A 80 7.34 17.61 3.70
C LYS A 80 6.89 17.73 5.14
N GLY A 81 6.56 16.62 5.76
CA GLY A 81 6.25 16.59 7.17
C GLY A 81 6.38 15.19 7.72
N THR A 82 6.71 15.13 9.01
CA THR A 82 6.91 13.88 9.74
C THR A 82 6.08 13.93 11.01
N ILE A 83 5.34 12.86 11.30
CA ILE A 83 4.63 12.68 12.56
C ILE A 83 5.16 11.41 13.20
N THR A 84 5.80 11.53 14.35
CA THR A 84 6.15 10.38 15.18
C THR A 84 5.18 10.29 16.35
N ALA A 85 4.68 9.11 16.64
CA ALA A 85 3.79 8.85 17.77
C ALA A 85 4.00 7.43 18.28
N THR A 86 3.49 7.17 19.48
CA THR A 86 3.38 5.82 20.03
C THR A 86 1.90 5.41 19.98
N ILE A 87 1.58 4.33 19.29
CA ILE A 87 0.22 3.78 19.20
C ILE A 87 0.27 2.34 19.69
N ASN A 88 -0.54 1.99 20.70
CA ASN A 88 -0.54 0.65 21.30
C ASN A 88 0.87 0.17 21.70
N ASP A 89 1.66 1.03 22.35
CA ASP A 89 3.05 0.77 22.75
C ASP A 89 4.05 0.55 21.60
N GLU A 90 3.64 0.76 20.35
CA GLU A 90 4.49 0.69 19.17
C GLU A 90 4.80 2.08 18.62
N LYS A 91 6.07 2.32 18.28
CA LYS A 91 6.49 3.58 17.66
C LYS A 91 6.11 3.58 16.19
N VAL A 92 5.26 4.53 15.81
CA VAL A 92 4.85 4.77 14.43
C VAL A 92 5.47 6.06 13.91
N LYS A 93 5.77 6.07 12.62
CA LYS A 93 6.32 7.23 11.91
C LYS A 93 5.58 7.41 10.59
N PHE A 94 4.90 8.54 10.45
CA PHE A 94 4.31 8.97 9.19
C PHE A 94 5.25 9.98 8.54
N GLU A 95 5.64 9.71 7.30
CA GLU A 95 6.38 10.67 6.46
C GLU A 95 5.52 11.03 5.27
N ILE A 96 5.21 12.32 5.13
CA ILE A 96 4.42 12.86 4.04
C ILE A 96 5.33 13.80 3.26
N THR A 97 5.48 13.56 1.96
CA THR A 97 6.24 14.43 1.06
C THR A 97 5.35 14.86 -0.09
N TYR A 98 5.35 16.15 -0.41
CA TYR A 98 4.66 16.67 -1.57
C TYR A 98 5.29 16.10 -2.84
N ARG A 99 4.45 15.51 -3.69
CA ARG A 99 4.84 15.02 -5.00
C ARG A 99 4.11 15.80 -6.08
N ALA A 100 4.85 16.37 -7.01
CA ALA A 100 4.26 17.01 -8.18
C ALA A 100 3.60 15.95 -9.07
N LYS A 101 2.44 16.27 -9.65
CA LYS A 101 1.60 15.36 -10.45
C LYS A 101 2.30 14.71 -11.67
N ASN A 102 3.50 15.18 -12.03
CA ASN A 102 4.24 14.81 -13.25
C ASN A 102 5.68 14.31 -12.98
N GLN A 103 6.02 13.89 -11.75
CA GLN A 103 7.31 13.25 -11.42
C GLN A 103 7.08 11.86 -10.84
#